data_AF-A0A5D4RLB1-F1
#
_entry.id   AF-A0A5D4RLB1-F1
#
_cell.length_a   1.000
_cell.length_b   1.000
_cell.length_c   1.000
_cell.angle_alpha   90.00
_cell.angle_beta   90.00
_cell.angle_gamma   90.00
#
_symmetry.space_group_name_H-M   'P 1'
#
loop_
_entity.id
_entity.type
_entity.pdbx_description
1 polymer ?
#
loop_
_entity_poly.entity_id
_entity_poly.type
_entity_poly.pdbx_seq_one_letter_code
_entity_poly.pdbx_strand_id
1 'polypeptide(L)' 'MSETNEFKGFDTTIVYDYKDYPDEKSGRCDNCDNTLFKSSVKDFIFLRECRKCGMKKSI' A
#
# COMPACT_ATOMS: atom_id res chain seq x y z
N MET A 1 -2.81 19.07 16.38
CA MET A 1 -3.78 18.19 15.69
C MET A 1 -3.18 16.80 15.65
N SER A 2 -3.64 15.88 16.48
CA SER A 2 -3.19 14.48 16.44
C SER A 2 -3.86 13.79 15.26
N GLU A 3 -3.12 13.54 14.19
CA GLU A 3 -3.61 12.78 13.03
C GLU A 3 -3.91 11.35 13.46
N THR A 4 -5.17 11.07 13.80
CA THR A 4 -5.68 9.70 13.92
C THR A 4 -5.68 9.11 12.53
N ASN A 5 -4.59 8.43 12.17
CA ASN A 5 -4.57 7.63 10.96
C ASN A 5 -5.46 6.42 11.19
N GLU A 6 -6.70 6.52 10.72
CA GLU A 6 -7.64 5.42 10.72
C GLU A 6 -7.15 4.38 9.72
N PHE A 7 -6.41 3.40 10.23
CA PHE A 7 -6.01 2.25 9.45
C PHE A 7 -7.27 1.43 9.13
N LYS A 8 -7.53 1.12 7.86
CA LYS A 8 -8.70 0.35 7.41
C LYS A 8 -8.64 -1.14 7.76
N GLY A 9 -7.59 -1.59 8.47
CA GLY A 9 -7.47 -2.97 8.95
C GLY A 9 -6.92 -3.95 7.93
N PHE A 10 -6.24 -3.47 6.87
CA PHE A 10 -5.55 -4.37 5.94
C PHE A 10 -4.38 -5.08 6.63
N ASP A 11 -4.21 -6.36 6.34
CA ASP A 11 -3.01 -7.10 6.72
C ASP A 11 -1.82 -6.58 5.90
N THR A 12 -0.79 -6.06 6.58
CA THR A 12 0.41 -5.47 5.96
C THR A 12 1.55 -6.48 5.82
N THR A 13 1.37 -7.70 6.31
CA THR A 13 2.33 -8.80 6.18
C THR A 13 2.23 -9.49 4.81
N ILE A 14 1.09 -9.35 4.14
CA ILE A 14 0.84 -9.91 2.81
C ILE A 14 1.09 -8.88 1.71
N VAL A 15 1.39 -9.39 0.52
CA VAL A 15 1.51 -8.60 -0.71
C VAL A 15 0.26 -8.83 -1.54
N TYR A 16 -0.54 -7.77 -1.76
CA TYR A 16 -1.73 -7.87 -2.60
C TYR A 16 -1.37 -7.68 -4.07
N ASP A 17 -1.94 -8.49 -4.96
CA ASP A 17 -1.82 -8.28 -6.40
C ASP A 17 -2.74 -7.13 -6.84
N TYR A 18 -2.22 -6.15 -7.58
CA TYR A 18 -2.98 -5.02 -8.09
C TYR A 18 -4.08 -5.45 -9.06
N LYS A 19 -3.94 -6.58 -9.75
CA LYS A 19 -4.97 -7.12 -10.66
C LYS A 19 -6.20 -7.59 -9.90
N ASP A 20 -6.00 -8.23 -8.75
CA ASP A 20 -7.07 -8.73 -7.90
C ASP A 20 -7.61 -7.64 -6.97
N TYR A 21 -6.72 -6.76 -6.50
CA TYR A 21 -7.00 -5.68 -5.56
C TYR A 21 -6.45 -4.35 -6.09
N PRO A 22 -7.11 -3.75 -7.10
CA PRO A 22 -6.73 -2.43 -7.60
C PRO A 22 -6.85 -1.38 -6.50
N ASP A 23 -6.22 -0.23 -6.70
CA ASP A 23 -6.33 0.89 -5.75
C ASP A 23 -7.78 1.41 -5.73
N GLU A 24 -8.33 1.60 -4.53
CA GLU A 24 -9.63 2.25 -4.36
C GLU A 24 -9.54 3.72 -4.78
N LYS A 25 -8.39 4.35 -4.50
CA LYS A 25 -8.03 5.70 -4.93
C LYS A 25 -6.62 5.71 -5.50
N SER A 26 -6.48 6.00 -6.79
CA SER A 26 -5.18 6.03 -7.47
C SER A 26 -4.15 6.90 -6.74
N GLY A 27 -2.98 6.33 -6.43
CA GLY A 27 -1.90 7.07 -5.76
C GLY A 27 -2.14 7.32 -4.27
N ARG A 28 -3.07 6.58 -3.65
CA ARG A 28 -3.32 6.58 -2.20
C ARG A 28 -3.27 5.15 -1.67
N CYS A 29 -2.76 5.01 -0.45
CA CYS A 29 -2.71 3.70 0.20
C CYS A 29 -4.10 3.34 0.71
N ASP A 30 -4.65 2.20 0.29
CA ASP A 30 -6.00 1.80 0.70
C ASP A 30 -6.14 1.64 2.22
N ASN A 31 -5.04 1.31 2.92
CA ASN A 31 -5.07 1.14 4.38
C ASN A 31 -5.02 2.46 5.16
N CYS A 32 -4.39 3.53 4.68
CA CYS A 32 -4.14 4.73 5.50
C CYS A 32 -4.17 6.07 4.74
N ASP A 33 -4.62 6.06 3.49
CA ASP A 33 -4.71 7.19 2.57
C ASP A 33 -3.38 7.96 2.34
N ASN A 34 -2.25 7.39 2.79
CA ASN A 34 -0.94 7.99 2.59
C ASN A 34 -0.56 8.02 1.10
N THR A 35 0.22 9.04 0.74
CA THR A 35 0.65 9.30 -0.65
C THR A 35 2.10 8.87 -0.90
N LEU A 36 2.87 8.65 0.17
CA LEU A 36 4.29 8.35 0.10
C LEU A 36 4.53 6.83 0.07
N PHE A 37 5.14 6.37 -1.02
CA PHE A 37 5.48 4.97 -1.23
C PHE A 37 6.98 4.75 -1.36
N LYS A 38 7.41 3.52 -1.08
CA LYS A 38 8.71 2.98 -1.44
C LYS A 38 8.46 1.92 -2.48
N SER A 39 9.12 2.05 -3.63
CA SER A 39 9.05 1.05 -4.69
C SER A 39 10.31 0.20 -4.71
N SER A 40 10.17 -1.08 -5.03
CA SER A 40 11.28 -2.01 -5.23
C SER A 40 10.92 -2.99 -6.33
N VAL A 41 11.93 -3.57 -6.98
CA VAL A 41 11.73 -4.63 -7.98
C VAL A 41 12.33 -5.90 -7.41
N LYS A 42 11.57 -6.99 -7.45
CA LYS A 42 12.04 -8.32 -7.06
C LYS A 42 11.47 -9.33 -8.04
N ASP A 43 12.32 -10.18 -8.61
CA ASP A 43 11.90 -11.24 -9.54
C ASP A 43 11.04 -10.70 -10.71
N PHE A 44 11.43 -9.54 -11.26
CA PHE A 44 10.70 -8.81 -12.31
C PHE A 44 9.31 -8.28 -11.93
N ILE A 45 8.92 -8.37 -10.66
CA ILE A 45 7.67 -7.85 -10.11
C ILE A 45 7.95 -6.49 -9.44
N PHE A 46 7.11 -5.49 -9.71
CA PHE A 46 7.22 -4.18 -9.07
C PHE A 46 6.40 -4.17 -7.78
N LEU A 47 7.08 -4.02 -6.65
CA LEU A 47 6.47 -3.95 -5.33
C LEU A 47 6.38 -2.50 -4.87
N ARG A 48 5.16 -2.06 -4.54
CA ARG A 48 4.87 -0.75 -3.94
C ARG A 48 4.50 -0.92 -2.47
N GLU A 49 5.33 -0.38 -1.59
CA GLU A 49 5.13 -0.40 -0.15
C GLU A 49 4.75 1.00 0.38
N CYS A 50 3.71 1.10 1.19
CA CYS A 50 3.35 2.35 1.84
C CYS A 50 4.34 2.70 2.95
N ARG A 51 4.96 3.89 2.91
CA ARG A 51 5.95 4.30 3.94
C ARG A 51 5.35 4.53 5.33
N LYS A 52 4.03 4.62 5.44
CA LYS A 52 3.33 4.93 6.69
C LYS A 52 2.82 3.70 7.41
N CYS A 53 2.16 2.78 6.70
CA CYS A 53 1.58 1.57 7.29
C CYS A 53 2.29 0.28 6.88
N GLY A 54 3.19 0.30 5.89
CA GLY A 54 3.89 -0.90 5.41
C GLY A 54 3.07 -1.80 4.48
N MET A 55 1.83 -1.43 4.11
CA MET A 55 1.03 -2.20 3.15
C MET A 55 1.76 -2.31 1.81
N LYS A 56 1.82 -3.53 1.25
CA LYS A 56 2.51 -3.84 -0.01
C LYS A 56 1.53 -4.25 -1.10
N LYS A 57 1.74 -3.72 -2.30
CA LYS A 57 1.08 -4.19 -3.52
C LYS A 57 2.10 -4.59 -4.58
N SER A 58 1.79 -5.65 -5.31
CA SER A 58 2.47 -6.08 -6.53
C SER A 58 1.77 -5.45 -7.73
N ILE A 59 2.50 -4.68 -8.53
CA ILE A 59 2.03 -3.98 -9.74
C ILE A 59 2.65 -4.61 -10.98
#